data_AF-A0A1X0RK83-F1
#
_entry.id   AF-A0A1X0RK83-F1
#
_cell.length_a   1.000
_cell.length_b   1.000
_cell.length_c   1.000
_cell.angle_alpha   90.00
_cell.angle_beta   90.00
_cell.angle_gamma   90.00
#
_symmetry.space_group_name_H-M   'P 1'
#
loop_
_entity.id
_entity.type
_entity.pdbx_description
1 polymer ?
#
loop_
_entity_poly.entity_id
_entity_poly.type
_entity_poly.pdbx_seq_one_letter_code
_entity_poly.pdbx_strand_id
1 'polypeptide(L)'
;SRYFAHLQPRWLARLFDIILSAFRIEIKTTSDDLENNQKETFSNHRHCLELYGFLLHWFLIAVEKNTTTAKITKKKSNQNELKTFDWSNQKLKAFDTASWLLDLKLSKIWTMAPERIAFINLFTKPAYQLFENPVNAKSNRVKERVFRILGLCVKYYDHAFVAQTTIMQNLQYWEHSAEPMAEFLVHLVEKQNYHQLADEILRDISNREFKDIASKEVKDSPNPKTFSTFLIKLVELSPKTILKNMSLLIHQLDSESYLMRSTMIDILGFMIEELSKSIEDNANQMEQINGFFDILEEHMLDTISYCRQRVLQVYLRLFE
;
A
#
# COMPACT_ATOMS: atom_id res chain seq x y z
N SER A 1 -12.86 -14.60 21.50
CA SER A 1 -13.54 -13.33 21.18
C SER A 1 -14.83 -13.09 21.99
N ARG A 2 -15.50 -14.12 22.54
CA ARG A 2 -16.78 -13.98 23.28
C ARG A 2 -16.77 -13.00 24.46
N TYR A 3 -15.64 -12.77 25.12
CA TYR A 3 -15.56 -11.88 26.30
C TYR A 3 -14.82 -10.56 26.07
N PHE A 4 -14.28 -10.32 24.86
CA PHE A 4 -13.49 -9.11 24.59
C PHE A 4 -14.36 -7.84 24.72
N ALA A 5 -15.59 -7.90 24.23
CA ALA A 5 -16.56 -6.81 24.32
C ALA A 5 -17.07 -6.54 25.75
N HIS A 6 -16.82 -7.46 26.69
CA HIS A 6 -17.23 -7.34 28.09
C HIS A 6 -16.11 -6.81 28.99
N LEU A 7 -14.88 -6.68 28.48
CA LEU A 7 -13.75 -6.14 29.23
C LEU A 7 -13.80 -4.61 29.25
N GLN A 8 -13.61 -4.01 30.44
CA GLN A 8 -13.56 -2.55 30.52
C GLN A 8 -12.34 -2.01 29.75
N PRO A 9 -12.46 -0.86 29.05
CA PRO A 9 -11.39 -0.28 28.24
C PRO A 9 -10.06 -0.08 28.99
N ARG A 10 -10.11 0.24 30.28
CA ARG A 10 -8.93 0.40 31.15
C ARG A 10 -8.11 -0.89 31.28
N TRP A 11 -8.77 -2.04 31.41
CA TRP A 11 -8.07 -3.33 31.52
C TRP A 11 -7.46 -3.75 30.20
N LEU A 12 -8.15 -3.47 29.09
CA LEU A 12 -7.62 -3.67 27.74
C LEU A 12 -6.36 -2.81 27.50
N ALA A 13 -6.39 -1.53 27.90
CA ALA A 13 -5.23 -0.64 27.82
C ALA A 13 -4.02 -1.24 28.56
N ARG A 14 -4.22 -1.61 29.82
CA ARG A 14 -3.16 -2.12 30.68
C ARG A 14 -2.61 -3.46 30.18
N LEU A 15 -3.48 -4.36 29.75
CA LEU A 15 -3.08 -5.65 29.21
C LEU A 15 -2.26 -5.48 27.92
N PHE A 16 -2.70 -4.59 27.03
CA PHE A 16 -1.97 -4.27 25.81
C PHE A 16 -0.59 -3.67 26.12
N ASP A 17 -0.50 -2.71 27.04
CA ASP A 17 0.78 -2.11 27.43
C ASP A 17 1.75 -3.13 28.06
N ILE A 18 1.24 -4.07 28.88
CA ILE A 18 2.06 -5.15 29.46
C ILE A 18 2.59 -6.07 28.37
N ILE A 19 1.73 -6.51 27.44
CA ILE A 19 2.13 -7.40 26.34
C ILE A 19 3.16 -6.69 25.45
N LEU A 20 2.92 -5.42 25.11
CA LEU A 20 3.81 -4.66 24.25
C LEU A 20 5.17 -4.40 24.92
N SER A 21 5.17 -4.12 26.22
CA SER A 21 6.41 -3.98 27.01
C SER A 21 7.22 -5.27 27.05
N ALA A 22 6.56 -6.40 27.38
CA ALA A 22 7.22 -7.71 27.41
C ALA A 22 7.77 -8.11 26.03
N PHE A 23 6.99 -7.87 24.98
CA PHE A 23 7.42 -8.15 23.62
C PHE A 23 8.63 -7.31 23.22
N ARG A 24 8.67 -6.03 23.59
CA ARG A 24 9.83 -5.15 23.35
C ARG A 24 11.10 -5.65 24.05
N ILE A 25 10.97 -6.14 25.29
CA ILE A 25 12.10 -6.73 26.01
C ILE A 25 12.59 -7.97 25.26
N GLU A 26 11.68 -8.84 24.85
CA GLU A 26 12.01 -10.06 24.09
C GLU A 26 12.71 -9.75 22.76
N ILE A 27 12.23 -8.75 22.02
CA ILE A 27 12.86 -8.28 20.77
C ILE A 27 14.29 -7.78 21.05
N LYS A 28 14.48 -7.04 22.15
CA LYS A 28 15.81 -6.56 22.53
C LYS A 28 16.77 -7.72 22.80
N THR A 29 16.36 -8.65 23.66
CA THR A 29 17.18 -9.83 24.01
C THR A 29 17.49 -10.66 22.76
N THR A 30 16.50 -10.86 21.90
CA THR A 30 16.69 -11.55 20.61
C THR A 30 17.73 -10.84 19.74
N SER A 31 17.69 -9.50 19.67
CA SER A 31 18.66 -8.70 18.92
C SER A 31 20.08 -8.90 19.46
N ASP A 32 20.25 -8.78 20.78
CA ASP A 32 21.54 -8.94 21.45
C ASP A 32 22.12 -10.36 21.21
N ASP A 33 21.28 -11.40 21.28
CA ASP A 33 21.69 -12.79 21.04
C ASP A 33 21.96 -13.09 19.56
N LEU A 34 21.25 -12.42 18.63
CA LEU A 34 21.52 -12.49 17.19
C LEU A 34 22.86 -11.86 16.81
N GLU A 35 23.24 -10.76 17.47
CA GLU A 35 24.53 -10.08 17.30
C GLU A 35 25.68 -10.96 17.82
N ASN A 36 25.48 -11.56 19.00
CA ASN A 36 26.44 -12.47 19.63
C ASN A 36 26.43 -13.90 19.05
N ASN A 37 25.54 -14.20 18.10
CA ASN A 37 25.32 -15.52 17.50
C ASN A 37 25.11 -16.66 18.54
N GLN A 38 24.35 -16.39 19.60
CA GLN A 38 24.02 -17.37 20.64
C GLN A 38 22.92 -18.34 20.16
N LYS A 39 23.29 -19.29 19.29
CA LYS A 39 22.33 -20.19 18.64
C LYS A 39 21.50 -21.04 19.59
N GLU A 40 22.00 -21.31 20.79
CA GLU A 40 21.32 -22.12 21.80
C GLU A 40 20.02 -21.46 22.31
N THR A 41 19.93 -20.12 22.27
CA THR A 41 18.76 -19.37 22.74
C THR A 41 17.69 -19.18 21.65
N PHE A 42 18.03 -19.40 20.38
CA PHE A 42 17.14 -19.10 19.25
C PHE A 42 15.81 -19.87 19.29
N SER A 43 15.81 -21.12 19.77
CA SER A 43 14.57 -21.90 19.91
C SER A 43 13.63 -21.28 20.94
N ASN A 44 14.17 -20.74 22.04
CA ASN A 44 13.37 -20.09 23.08
C ASN A 44 12.84 -18.74 22.58
N HIS A 45 13.70 -17.93 21.95
CA HIS A 45 13.28 -16.67 21.33
C HIS A 45 12.18 -16.88 20.31
N ARG A 46 12.33 -17.88 19.44
CA ARG A 46 11.31 -18.23 18.45
C ARG A 46 9.94 -18.44 19.10
N HIS A 47 9.89 -19.29 20.14
CA HIS A 47 8.63 -19.59 20.83
C HIS A 47 8.02 -18.34 21.48
N CYS A 48 8.83 -17.55 22.20
CA CYS A 48 8.37 -16.33 22.86
C CYS A 48 7.86 -15.28 21.85
N LEU A 49 8.59 -15.08 20.75
CA LEU A 49 8.22 -14.16 19.68
C LEU A 49 6.93 -14.60 18.98
N GLU A 50 6.75 -15.89 18.72
CA GLU A 50 5.50 -16.45 18.16
C GLU A 50 4.31 -16.17 19.08
N LEU A 51 4.46 -16.39 20.39
CA LEU A 51 3.41 -16.11 21.37
C LEU A 51 3.06 -14.62 21.43
N TYR A 52 4.05 -13.74 21.58
CA TYR A 52 3.81 -12.30 21.66
C TYR A 52 3.29 -11.72 20.34
N GLY A 53 3.83 -12.17 19.20
CA GLY A 53 3.36 -11.80 17.87
C GLY A 53 1.91 -12.21 17.65
N PHE A 54 1.53 -13.41 18.07
CA PHE A 54 0.14 -13.88 18.00
C PHE A 54 -0.79 -13.05 18.89
N LEU A 55 -0.38 -12.76 20.12
CA LEU A 55 -1.16 -11.90 21.03
C LEU A 55 -1.35 -10.50 20.44
N LEU A 56 -0.29 -9.90 19.91
CA LEU A 56 -0.35 -8.58 19.27
C LEU A 56 -1.31 -8.57 18.07
N HIS A 57 -1.19 -9.58 17.19
CA HIS A 57 -2.09 -9.79 16.06
C HIS A 57 -3.55 -9.88 16.51
N TRP A 58 -3.81 -10.73 17.50
CA TRP A 58 -5.15 -10.93 18.04
C TRP A 58 -5.72 -9.63 18.62
N PHE A 59 -4.93 -8.86 19.38
CA PHE A 59 -5.33 -7.56 19.90
C PHE A 59 -5.68 -6.56 18.79
N LEU A 60 -4.82 -6.44 17.78
CA LEU A 60 -5.05 -5.53 16.64
C LEU A 60 -6.37 -5.83 15.93
N ILE A 61 -6.64 -7.10 15.61
CA ILE A 61 -7.88 -7.50 14.94
C ILE A 61 -9.09 -7.31 15.85
N ALA A 62 -9.01 -7.74 17.11
CA ALA A 62 -10.14 -7.67 18.04
C ALA A 62 -10.58 -6.23 18.31
N VAL A 63 -9.63 -5.32 18.53
CA VAL A 63 -9.93 -3.91 18.82
C VAL A 63 -10.42 -3.17 17.58
N GLU A 64 -9.81 -3.40 16.41
CA GLU A 64 -10.23 -2.71 15.18
C GLU A 64 -11.67 -3.11 14.79
N LYS A 65 -12.04 -4.39 14.94
CA LYS A 65 -13.40 -4.88 14.70
C LYS A 65 -14.43 -4.22 15.65
N ASN A 66 -14.08 -4.00 16.91
CA ASN A 66 -14.98 -3.35 17.87
C ASN A 66 -15.06 -1.83 17.67
N THR A 67 -13.97 -1.19 17.22
CA THR A 67 -13.92 0.25 16.95
C THR A 67 -14.70 0.62 15.68
N THR A 68 -14.65 -0.22 14.65
CA THR A 68 -15.41 -0.05 13.40
C THR A 68 -16.91 -0.26 13.61
N THR A 69 -17.31 -1.31 14.32
CA THR A 69 -18.72 -1.61 14.63
C THR A 69 -19.37 -0.54 15.52
N ALA A 70 -18.68 -0.01 16.53
CA ALA A 70 -19.20 1.07 17.39
C ALA A 70 -19.47 2.39 16.66
N LYS A 71 -18.81 2.65 15.51
CA LYS A 71 -19.07 3.85 14.69
C LYS A 71 -20.34 3.73 13.85
N ILE A 72 -20.75 2.50 13.50
CA ILE A 72 -21.92 2.23 12.65
C ILE A 72 -23.24 2.30 13.45
N THR A 73 -23.21 2.00 14.76
CA THR A 73 -24.40 1.93 15.61
C THR A 73 -24.62 3.15 16.51
N LYS A 74 -24.32 4.37 16.07
CA LYS A 74 -24.61 5.60 16.84
C LYS A 74 -26.13 5.83 17.03
N LYS A 75 -26.74 5.11 17.98
CA LYS A 75 -27.88 5.53 18.79
C LYS A 75 -27.35 5.89 20.19
N LYS A 76 -27.72 7.09 20.64
CA LYS A 76 -27.33 7.74 21.90
C LYS A 76 -27.17 6.75 23.08
N SER A 77 -25.94 6.49 23.50
CA SER A 77 -25.61 6.10 24.87
C SER A 77 -24.22 6.65 25.24
N ASN A 78 -24.03 6.92 26.52
CA ASN A 78 -23.08 7.87 27.11
C ASN A 78 -21.66 7.93 26.51
N GLN A 79 -21.28 9.13 26.07
CA GLN A 79 -19.99 9.50 25.46
C GLN A 79 -18.74 9.44 26.39
N ASN A 80 -18.83 8.91 27.61
CA ASN A 80 -17.76 9.07 28.60
C ASN A 80 -16.86 7.85 28.84
N GLU A 81 -17.24 6.62 28.47
CA GLU A 81 -16.42 5.44 28.84
C GLU A 81 -15.36 5.04 27.79
N LEU A 82 -15.58 5.35 26.50
CA LEU A 82 -14.61 5.11 25.42
C LEU A 82 -13.50 6.18 25.33
N LYS A 83 -13.54 7.24 26.14
CA LYS A 83 -12.49 8.28 26.19
C LYS A 83 -11.18 7.82 26.87
N THR A 84 -11.16 6.65 27.51
CA THR A 84 -9.98 6.19 28.28
C THR A 84 -9.05 5.26 27.52
N PHE A 85 -9.44 4.76 26.35
CA PHE A 85 -8.60 3.90 25.52
C PHE A 85 -8.37 4.58 24.16
N ASP A 86 -7.27 5.32 24.05
CA ASP A 86 -6.88 5.94 22.78
C ASP A 86 -6.24 4.89 21.86
N TRP A 87 -7.11 4.11 21.21
CA TRP A 87 -6.73 3.10 20.24
C TRP A 87 -5.85 3.69 19.12
N SER A 88 -6.09 4.95 18.76
CA SER A 88 -5.42 5.60 17.64
C SER A 88 -3.92 5.70 17.86
N ASN A 89 -3.46 5.93 19.09
CA ASN A 89 -2.03 5.94 19.42
C ASN A 89 -1.49 4.54 19.76
N GLN A 90 -2.28 3.70 20.42
CA GLN A 90 -1.83 2.35 20.79
C GLN A 90 -1.55 1.46 19.58
N LYS A 91 -2.38 1.52 18.53
CA LYS A 91 -2.12 0.80 17.29
C LYS A 91 -0.80 1.22 16.64
N LEU A 92 -0.46 2.51 16.69
CA LEU A 92 0.82 3.00 16.14
C LEU A 92 2.00 2.39 16.90
N LYS A 93 1.93 2.35 18.24
CA LYS A 93 2.96 1.70 19.07
C LYS A 93 3.12 0.21 18.78
N ALA A 94 2.02 -0.50 18.47
CA ALA A 94 2.08 -1.89 18.02
C ALA A 94 2.89 -2.03 16.73
N PHE A 95 2.55 -1.22 15.71
CA PHE A 95 3.26 -1.29 14.43
C PHE A 95 4.71 -0.80 14.51
N ASP A 96 5.01 0.18 15.37
CA ASP A 96 6.40 0.58 15.64
C ASP A 96 7.21 -0.59 16.24
N THR A 97 6.58 -1.36 17.15
CA THR A 97 7.21 -2.55 17.77
C THR A 97 7.38 -3.68 16.76
N ALA A 98 6.37 -3.94 15.93
CA ALA A 98 6.46 -4.94 14.86
C ALA A 98 7.53 -4.55 13.83
N SER A 99 7.65 -3.27 13.48
CA SER A 99 8.70 -2.79 12.59
C SER A 99 10.10 -3.06 13.15
N TRP A 100 10.31 -2.79 14.44
CA TRP A 100 11.59 -3.07 15.10
C TRP A 100 11.95 -4.56 15.09
N LEU A 101 10.98 -5.45 15.33
CA LEU A 101 11.19 -6.90 15.19
C LEU A 101 11.57 -7.28 13.75
N LEU A 102 10.87 -6.73 12.76
CA LEU A 102 11.09 -7.03 11.34
C LEU A 102 12.43 -6.52 10.82
N ASP A 103 13.06 -5.55 11.49
CA ASP A 103 14.43 -5.10 11.18
C ASP A 103 15.50 -6.14 11.58
N LEU A 104 15.18 -7.11 12.44
CA LEU A 104 16.12 -8.18 12.84
C LEU A 104 16.34 -9.19 11.71
N LYS A 105 17.43 -9.96 11.73
CA LYS A 105 17.66 -11.03 10.74
C LYS A 105 16.88 -12.30 11.09
N LEU A 106 15.55 -12.25 10.98
CA LEU A 106 14.65 -13.33 11.41
C LEU A 106 14.90 -14.66 10.67
N SER A 107 15.52 -14.65 9.49
CA SER A 107 15.95 -15.87 8.77
C SER A 107 16.94 -16.74 9.56
N LYS A 108 17.66 -16.17 10.54
CA LYS A 108 18.51 -16.94 11.46
C LYS A 108 17.73 -17.73 12.51
N ILE A 109 16.52 -17.27 12.86
CA ILE A 109 15.67 -17.88 13.88
C ILE A 109 14.65 -18.82 13.23
N TRP A 110 13.98 -18.35 12.17
CA TRP A 110 13.10 -19.18 11.33
C TRP A 110 13.85 -19.59 10.06
N THR A 111 14.52 -20.73 10.15
CA THR A 111 15.30 -21.32 9.05
C THR A 111 14.39 -21.83 7.92
N MET A 112 13.22 -22.38 8.26
CA MET A 112 12.26 -22.89 7.28
C MET A 112 11.35 -21.77 6.76
N ALA A 113 11.27 -21.64 5.43
CA ALA A 113 10.48 -20.59 4.78
C ALA A 113 8.98 -20.61 5.16
N PRO A 114 8.28 -21.76 5.18
CA PRO A 114 6.84 -21.78 5.51
C PRO A 114 6.54 -21.25 6.92
N GLU A 115 7.39 -21.58 7.90
CA GLU A 115 7.23 -21.15 9.29
C GLU A 115 7.48 -19.65 9.41
N ARG A 116 8.52 -19.14 8.73
CA ARG A 116 8.81 -17.71 8.65
C ARG A 116 7.64 -16.95 8.04
N ILE A 117 7.11 -17.42 6.90
CA ILE A 117 5.95 -16.79 6.23
C ILE A 117 4.73 -16.76 7.17
N ALA A 118 4.46 -17.87 7.88
CA ALA A 118 3.36 -17.92 8.85
C ALA A 118 3.52 -16.88 9.97
N PHE A 119 4.75 -16.70 10.49
CA PHE A 119 5.05 -15.69 11.50
C PHE A 119 4.91 -14.26 10.96
N ILE A 120 5.45 -13.97 9.77
CA ILE A 120 5.36 -12.65 9.13
C ILE A 120 3.90 -12.25 8.87
N ASN A 121 3.05 -13.22 8.53
CA ASN A 121 1.62 -13.02 8.32
C ASN A 121 0.85 -12.51 9.56
N LEU A 122 1.41 -12.69 10.76
CA LEU A 122 0.84 -12.09 11.98
C LEU A 122 0.87 -10.56 11.92
N PHE A 123 1.80 -9.97 11.18
CA PHE A 123 1.98 -8.51 11.08
C PHE A 123 1.42 -7.93 9.78
N THR A 124 1.61 -8.62 8.65
CA THR A 124 1.15 -8.12 7.34
C THR A 124 -0.38 -8.14 7.22
N LYS A 125 -1.04 -9.19 7.72
CA LYS A 125 -2.50 -9.30 7.67
C LYS A 125 -3.24 -8.15 8.36
N PRO A 126 -2.97 -7.81 9.64
CA PRO A 126 -3.63 -6.66 10.27
C PRO A 126 -3.22 -5.32 9.63
N ALA A 127 -2.01 -5.23 9.05
CA ALA A 127 -1.58 -4.04 8.34
C ALA A 127 -2.42 -3.78 7.07
N TYR A 128 -2.70 -4.82 6.26
CA TYR A 128 -3.61 -4.69 5.12
C TYR A 128 -5.05 -4.41 5.54
N GLN A 129 -5.55 -5.10 6.58
CA GLN A 129 -6.90 -4.90 7.08
C GLN A 129 -7.17 -3.47 7.56
N LEU A 130 -6.14 -2.74 8.01
CA LEU A 130 -6.29 -1.33 8.34
C LEU A 130 -6.67 -0.48 7.13
N PHE A 131 -6.16 -0.80 5.94
CA PHE A 131 -6.46 -0.05 4.71
C PHE A 131 -7.82 -0.38 4.11
N GLU A 132 -8.51 -1.43 4.56
CA GLU A 132 -9.93 -1.64 4.26
C GLU A 132 -10.80 -0.50 4.85
N ASN A 133 -10.33 0.18 5.90
CA ASN A 133 -11.02 1.32 6.51
C ASN A 133 -10.53 2.66 5.90
N PRO A 134 -11.39 3.43 5.20
CA PRO A 134 -10.99 4.69 4.55
C PRO A 134 -10.39 5.73 5.52
N VAL A 135 -10.83 5.75 6.78
CA VAL A 135 -10.33 6.71 7.78
C VAL A 135 -8.87 6.40 8.14
N ASN A 136 -8.52 5.13 8.23
CA ASN A 136 -7.15 4.72 8.48
C ASN A 136 -6.28 4.92 7.23
N ALA A 137 -6.80 4.58 6.05
CA ALA A 137 -6.12 4.74 4.77
C ALA A 137 -5.73 6.21 4.48
N LYS A 138 -6.54 7.18 4.92
CA LYS A 138 -6.23 8.61 4.79
C LYS A 138 -5.23 9.15 5.82
N SER A 139 -4.96 8.41 6.90
CA SER A 139 -4.10 8.91 7.98
C SER A 139 -2.62 8.70 7.65
N ASN A 140 -1.88 9.78 7.40
CA ASN A 140 -0.43 9.72 7.14
C ASN A 140 0.33 8.99 8.26
N ARG A 141 -0.05 9.22 9.52
CA ARG A 141 0.56 8.50 10.65
C ARG A 141 0.38 6.99 10.53
N VAL A 142 -0.80 6.51 10.12
CA VAL A 142 -1.03 5.07 9.93
C VAL A 142 -0.28 4.56 8.71
N LYS A 143 -0.39 5.27 7.58
CA LYS A 143 0.29 4.93 6.32
C LYS A 143 1.78 4.72 6.52
N GLU A 144 2.48 5.64 7.18
CA GLU A 144 3.92 5.53 7.46
C GLU A 144 4.31 4.22 8.14
N ARG A 145 3.57 3.77 9.17
CA ARG A 145 3.91 2.55 9.91
C ARG A 145 3.55 1.29 9.12
N VAL A 146 2.41 1.29 8.45
CA VAL A 146 1.98 0.17 7.62
C VAL A 146 2.95 0.00 6.44
N PHE A 147 3.32 1.10 5.77
CA PHE A 147 4.29 1.08 4.67
C PHE A 147 5.66 0.58 5.13
N ARG A 148 6.12 0.99 6.32
CA ARG A 148 7.37 0.46 6.89
C ARG A 148 7.32 -1.05 7.06
N ILE A 149 6.27 -1.58 7.69
CA ILE A 149 6.12 -3.03 7.92
C ILE A 149 6.08 -3.80 6.62
N LEU A 150 5.18 -3.42 5.72
CA LEU A 150 5.02 -4.10 4.46
C LEU A 150 6.30 -3.97 3.61
N GLY A 151 6.98 -2.83 3.69
CA GLY A 151 8.24 -2.59 3.00
C GLY A 151 9.37 -3.50 3.48
N LEU A 152 9.52 -3.67 4.80
CA LEU A 152 10.48 -4.63 5.36
C LEU A 152 10.14 -6.07 4.94
N CYS A 153 8.85 -6.44 4.96
CA CYS A 153 8.40 -7.76 4.53
C CYS A 153 8.67 -8.03 3.05
N VAL A 154 8.40 -7.06 2.17
CA VAL A 154 8.69 -7.19 0.73
C VAL A 154 10.19 -7.32 0.50
N LYS A 155 11.00 -6.51 1.18
CA LYS A 155 12.45 -6.47 0.96
C LYS A 155 13.21 -7.68 1.52
N TYR A 156 12.81 -8.19 2.68
CA TYR A 156 13.62 -9.17 3.42
C TYR A 156 12.93 -10.51 3.68
N TYR A 157 11.61 -10.63 3.46
CA TYR A 157 10.83 -11.80 3.89
C TYR A 157 9.93 -12.39 2.81
N ASP A 158 10.35 -12.35 1.54
CA ASP A 158 9.68 -13.02 0.42
C ASP A 158 8.19 -12.64 0.25
N HIS A 159 7.82 -11.43 0.66
CA HIS A 159 6.41 -10.98 0.69
C HIS A 159 5.98 -10.24 -0.58
N ALA A 160 6.85 -10.10 -1.58
CA ALA A 160 6.59 -9.33 -2.80
C ALA A 160 5.34 -9.81 -3.56
N PHE A 161 5.22 -11.12 -3.81
CA PHE A 161 4.08 -11.69 -4.55
C PHE A 161 2.73 -11.50 -3.83
N VAL A 162 2.74 -11.66 -2.49
CA VAL A 162 1.54 -11.43 -1.68
C VAL A 162 1.16 -9.96 -1.69
N ALA A 163 2.15 -9.06 -1.60
CA ALA A 163 1.92 -7.62 -1.71
C ALA A 163 1.36 -7.24 -3.08
N GLN A 164 1.91 -7.78 -4.17
CA GLN A 164 1.42 -7.54 -5.53
C GLN A 164 -0.06 -7.93 -5.65
N THR A 165 -0.40 -9.16 -5.28
CA THR A 165 -1.77 -9.66 -5.32
C THR A 165 -2.72 -8.81 -4.47
N THR A 166 -2.29 -8.41 -3.27
CA THR A 166 -3.11 -7.61 -2.34
C THR A 166 -3.31 -6.18 -2.84
N ILE A 167 -2.30 -5.55 -3.45
CA ILE A 167 -2.43 -4.22 -4.05
C ILE A 167 -3.45 -4.26 -5.19
N MET A 168 -3.34 -5.23 -6.09
CA MET A 168 -4.27 -5.36 -7.23
C MET A 168 -5.70 -5.61 -6.77
N GLN A 169 -5.89 -6.45 -5.75
CA GLN A 169 -7.20 -6.67 -5.13
C GLN A 169 -7.74 -5.40 -4.48
N ASN A 170 -6.90 -4.64 -3.77
CA ASN A 170 -7.33 -3.39 -3.14
C ASN A 170 -7.82 -2.38 -4.19
N LEU A 171 -7.06 -2.20 -5.27
CA LEU A 171 -7.44 -1.31 -6.37
C LEU A 171 -8.73 -1.75 -7.06
N GLN A 172 -9.00 -3.06 -7.12
CA GLN A 172 -10.23 -3.58 -7.69
C GLN A 172 -11.45 -3.35 -6.79
N TYR A 173 -11.33 -3.59 -5.47
CA TYR A 173 -12.48 -3.62 -4.57
C TYR A 173 -12.72 -2.32 -3.78
N TRP A 174 -11.71 -1.46 -3.62
CA TRP A 174 -11.78 -0.29 -2.75
C TRP A 174 -11.37 0.99 -3.47
N GLU A 175 -12.34 1.87 -3.76
CA GLU A 175 -12.06 3.15 -4.44
C GLU A 175 -11.06 4.04 -3.68
N HIS A 176 -11.10 4.02 -2.34
CA HIS A 176 -10.21 4.82 -1.50
C HIS A 176 -8.77 4.29 -1.43
N SER A 177 -8.47 3.14 -2.04
CA SER A 177 -7.16 2.51 -1.98
C SER A 177 -6.17 3.04 -3.02
N ALA A 178 -6.64 3.73 -4.06
CA ALA A 178 -5.82 4.23 -5.15
C ALA A 178 -4.60 5.01 -4.67
N GLU A 179 -4.81 6.08 -3.89
CA GLU A 179 -3.72 6.91 -3.39
C GLU A 179 -2.80 6.16 -2.41
N PRO A 180 -3.31 5.46 -1.36
CA PRO A 180 -2.44 4.69 -0.47
C PRO A 180 -1.57 3.64 -1.17
N MET A 181 -2.08 2.97 -2.20
CA MET A 181 -1.30 1.96 -2.93
C MET A 181 -0.21 2.60 -3.79
N ALA A 182 -0.49 3.75 -4.44
CA ALA A 182 0.53 4.50 -5.17
C ALA A 182 1.63 4.99 -4.22
N GLU A 183 1.26 5.60 -3.11
CA GLU A 183 2.21 6.05 -2.09
C GLU A 183 3.04 4.91 -1.48
N PHE A 184 2.45 3.72 -1.34
CA PHE A 184 3.19 2.55 -0.86
C PHE A 184 4.30 2.13 -1.83
N LEU A 185 4.03 2.11 -3.14
CA LEU A 185 5.04 1.81 -4.15
C LEU A 185 6.16 2.86 -4.14
N VAL A 186 5.82 4.14 -4.00
CA VAL A 186 6.81 5.21 -3.87
C VAL A 186 7.64 5.04 -2.59
N HIS A 187 7.02 4.66 -1.47
CA HIS A 187 7.74 4.34 -0.24
C HIS A 187 8.76 3.20 -0.44
N LEU A 188 8.40 2.14 -1.19
CA LEU A 188 9.33 1.06 -1.52
C LEU A 188 10.50 1.53 -2.37
N VAL A 189 10.23 2.33 -3.40
CA VAL A 189 11.27 2.90 -4.27
C VAL A 189 12.21 3.79 -3.46
N GLU A 190 11.68 4.78 -2.74
CA GLU A 190 12.50 5.81 -2.08
C GLU A 190 13.16 5.35 -0.78
N LYS A 191 12.43 4.61 0.06
CA LYS A 191 12.90 4.23 1.41
C LYS A 191 13.54 2.85 1.43
N GLN A 192 13.13 1.97 0.53
CA GLN A 192 13.62 0.59 0.49
C GLN A 192 14.51 0.28 -0.71
N ASN A 193 14.62 1.18 -1.69
CA ASN A 193 15.35 0.95 -2.95
C ASN A 193 14.84 -0.29 -3.70
N TYR A 194 13.55 -0.60 -3.56
CA TYR A 194 12.90 -1.77 -4.15
C TYR A 194 11.92 -1.33 -5.23
N HIS A 195 12.30 -1.49 -6.49
CA HIS A 195 11.57 -0.98 -7.65
C HIS A 195 10.68 -2.06 -8.31
N GLN A 196 11.02 -3.33 -8.11
CA GLN A 196 10.46 -4.47 -8.82
C GLN A 196 8.95 -4.60 -8.62
N LEU A 197 8.44 -4.29 -7.41
CA LEU A 197 7.01 -4.37 -7.14
C LEU A 197 6.21 -3.35 -7.97
N ALA A 198 6.76 -2.15 -8.17
CA ALA A 198 6.10 -1.15 -9.00
C ALA A 198 6.09 -1.58 -10.47
N ASP A 199 7.21 -2.11 -10.98
CA ASP A 199 7.30 -2.65 -12.34
C ASP A 199 6.31 -3.80 -12.56
N GLU A 200 6.17 -4.72 -11.60
CA GLU A 200 5.23 -5.85 -11.65
C GLU A 200 3.77 -5.38 -11.62
N ILE A 201 3.42 -4.43 -10.75
CA ILE A 201 2.07 -3.85 -10.71
C ILE A 201 1.72 -3.15 -12.01
N LEU A 202 2.63 -2.35 -12.57
CA LEU A 202 2.39 -1.65 -13.84
C LEU A 202 2.24 -2.64 -15.01
N ARG A 203 2.99 -3.75 -15.01
CA ARG A 203 2.83 -4.84 -15.98
C ARG A 203 1.50 -5.57 -15.82
N ASP A 204 1.04 -5.82 -14.59
CA ASP A 204 -0.27 -6.41 -14.36
C ASP A 204 -1.40 -5.49 -14.82
N ILE A 205 -1.24 -4.18 -14.65
CA ILE A 205 -2.20 -3.18 -15.14
C ILE A 205 -2.17 -3.13 -16.67
N SER A 206 -1.00 -3.13 -17.31
CA SER A 206 -0.91 -3.09 -18.77
C SER A 206 -1.58 -4.29 -19.43
N ASN A 207 -1.53 -5.46 -18.78
CA ASN A 207 -2.12 -6.70 -19.27
C ASN A 207 -3.61 -6.87 -18.94
N ARG A 208 -4.24 -5.92 -18.25
CA ARG A 208 -5.67 -5.99 -17.90
C ARG A 208 -6.55 -5.38 -18.98
N GLU A 209 -7.67 -6.04 -19.21
CA GLU A 209 -8.78 -5.47 -19.97
C GLU A 209 -9.63 -4.59 -19.06
N PHE A 210 -9.78 -3.31 -19.45
CA PHE A 210 -10.68 -2.37 -18.81
C PHE A 210 -11.81 -2.02 -19.78
N LYS A 211 -13.05 -2.10 -19.31
CA LYS A 211 -14.25 -1.83 -20.12
C LYS A 211 -15.07 -0.72 -19.47
N ASP A 212 -15.79 0.05 -20.28
CA ASP A 212 -16.72 1.04 -19.77
C ASP A 212 -17.96 0.33 -19.20
N ILE A 213 -18.03 0.25 -17.87
CA ILE A 213 -19.11 -0.43 -17.17
C ILE A 213 -20.32 0.52 -17.06
N ALA A 214 -21.41 0.21 -17.78
CA ALA A 214 -22.67 0.96 -17.69
C ALA A 214 -23.47 0.69 -16.39
N SER A 215 -23.18 -0.40 -15.68
CA SER A 215 -23.87 -0.79 -14.43
C SER A 215 -22.90 -1.39 -13.41
N LYS A 216 -22.91 -0.89 -12.18
CA LYS A 216 -22.05 -1.24 -11.01
C LYS A 216 -22.01 -2.74 -10.60
N GLU A 217 -22.48 -3.68 -11.41
CA GLU A 217 -22.90 -5.00 -10.94
C GLU A 217 -21.90 -6.15 -11.14
N VAL A 218 -20.82 -5.97 -11.92
CA VAL A 218 -19.79 -7.02 -12.03
C VAL A 218 -18.69 -6.78 -11.01
N LYS A 219 -18.88 -7.33 -9.80
CA LYS A 219 -17.88 -7.26 -8.70
C LYS A 219 -16.49 -7.78 -9.09
N ASP A 220 -16.40 -8.60 -10.14
CA ASP A 220 -15.17 -9.23 -10.59
C ASP A 220 -14.47 -8.50 -11.75
N SER A 221 -15.02 -7.39 -12.24
CA SER A 221 -14.38 -6.57 -13.26
C SER A 221 -13.45 -5.52 -12.64
N PRO A 222 -12.26 -5.26 -13.20
CA PRO A 222 -11.41 -4.14 -12.76
C PRO A 222 -12.20 -2.83 -12.83
N ASN A 223 -12.07 -1.97 -11.81
CA ASN A 223 -12.71 -0.66 -11.77
C ASN A 223 -11.81 0.39 -12.46
N PRO A 224 -12.09 0.81 -13.72
CA PRO A 224 -11.19 1.67 -14.46
C PRO A 224 -10.91 2.99 -13.74
N LYS A 225 -11.90 3.51 -12.99
CA LYS A 225 -11.77 4.75 -12.23
C LYS A 225 -10.70 4.65 -11.13
N THR A 226 -10.68 3.57 -10.35
CA THR A 226 -9.72 3.41 -9.25
C THR A 226 -8.31 3.19 -9.77
N PHE A 227 -8.15 2.41 -10.83
CA PHE A 227 -6.86 2.23 -11.50
C PHE A 227 -6.36 3.52 -12.15
N SER A 228 -7.26 4.29 -12.77
CA SER A 228 -6.96 5.62 -13.32
C SER A 228 -6.42 6.56 -12.24
N THR A 229 -7.12 6.69 -11.11
CA THR A 229 -6.67 7.50 -9.97
C THR A 229 -5.32 7.02 -9.41
N PHE A 230 -5.09 5.71 -9.35
CA PHE A 230 -3.81 5.15 -8.91
C PHE A 230 -2.66 5.54 -9.85
N LEU A 231 -2.85 5.41 -11.18
CA LEU A 231 -1.81 5.74 -12.16
C LEU A 231 -1.50 7.23 -12.18
N ILE A 232 -2.53 8.09 -12.13
CA ILE A 232 -2.34 9.54 -11.99
C ILE A 232 -1.58 9.83 -10.70
N LYS A 233 -1.95 9.21 -9.58
CA LYS A 233 -1.24 9.47 -8.33
C LYS A 233 0.22 9.00 -8.37
N LEU A 234 0.47 7.88 -9.03
CA LEU A 234 1.82 7.33 -9.16
C LEU A 234 2.70 8.20 -10.08
N VAL A 235 2.16 8.75 -11.18
CA VAL A 235 2.93 9.64 -12.05
C VAL A 235 3.28 10.95 -11.34
N GLU A 236 2.37 11.50 -10.54
CA GLU A 236 2.64 12.71 -9.72
C GLU A 236 3.76 12.49 -8.70
N LEU A 237 3.78 11.32 -8.05
CA LEU A 237 4.72 11.04 -6.97
C LEU A 237 6.05 10.45 -7.45
N SER A 238 6.04 9.69 -8.55
CA SER A 238 7.22 9.02 -9.08
C SER A 238 7.21 8.95 -10.61
N PRO A 239 7.43 10.08 -11.30
CA PRO A 239 7.43 10.15 -12.77
C PRO A 239 8.40 9.15 -13.40
N LYS A 240 9.58 8.97 -12.81
CA LYS A 240 10.62 8.03 -13.28
C LYS A 240 10.14 6.58 -13.33
N THR A 241 9.32 6.17 -12.36
CA THR A 241 8.79 4.81 -12.30
C THR A 241 7.80 4.55 -13.44
N ILE A 242 6.94 5.53 -13.73
CA ILE A 242 6.01 5.48 -14.86
C ILE A 242 6.79 5.52 -16.18
N LEU A 243 7.71 6.49 -16.34
CA LEU A 243 8.52 6.66 -17.55
C LEU A 243 9.22 5.37 -17.98
N LYS A 244 9.87 4.68 -17.03
CA LYS A 244 10.54 3.38 -17.25
C LYS A 244 9.60 2.31 -17.81
N ASN A 245 8.32 2.34 -17.45
CA ASN A 245 7.31 1.36 -17.83
C ASN A 245 6.35 1.88 -18.92
N MET A 246 6.61 3.04 -19.53
CA MET A 246 5.70 3.63 -20.52
C MET A 246 5.48 2.74 -21.74
N SER A 247 6.51 2.02 -22.20
CA SER A 247 6.38 1.10 -23.34
C SER A 247 5.41 -0.05 -23.08
N LEU A 248 5.19 -0.43 -21.82
CA LEU A 248 4.17 -1.42 -21.43
C LEU A 248 2.79 -0.77 -21.34
N LEU A 249 2.71 0.41 -20.72
CA LEU A 249 1.45 1.10 -20.45
C LEU A 249 0.81 1.69 -21.71
N ILE A 250 1.59 1.95 -22.77
CA ILE A 250 1.10 2.60 -23.99
C ILE A 250 -0.07 1.85 -24.64
N HIS A 251 -0.14 0.53 -24.51
CA HIS A 251 -1.26 -0.29 -25.01
C HIS A 251 -2.61 0.06 -24.36
N GLN A 252 -2.62 0.71 -23.19
CA GLN A 252 -3.85 1.17 -22.54
C GLN A 252 -4.45 2.43 -23.18
N LEU A 253 -3.77 3.05 -24.16
CA LEU A 253 -4.36 4.05 -25.05
C LEU A 253 -5.42 3.47 -25.99
N ASP A 254 -5.37 2.17 -26.26
CA ASP A 254 -6.37 1.43 -27.04
C ASP A 254 -7.42 0.74 -26.16
N SER A 255 -7.44 1.05 -24.86
CA SER A 255 -8.37 0.44 -23.90
C SER A 255 -9.82 0.70 -24.29
N GLU A 256 -10.69 -0.31 -24.13
CA GLU A 256 -12.14 -0.11 -24.32
C GLU A 256 -12.68 0.94 -23.35
N SER A 257 -12.06 1.12 -22.18
CA SER A 257 -12.47 2.15 -21.23
C SER A 257 -11.93 3.54 -21.57
N TYR A 258 -12.82 4.50 -21.81
CA TYR A 258 -12.42 5.89 -22.06
C TYR A 258 -11.66 6.52 -20.88
N LEU A 259 -11.90 6.04 -19.64
CA LEU A 259 -11.22 6.52 -18.44
C LEU A 259 -9.74 6.12 -18.46
N MET A 260 -9.42 4.89 -18.86
CA MET A 260 -8.04 4.44 -19.00
C MET A 260 -7.33 5.18 -20.13
N ARG A 261 -7.98 5.32 -21.30
CA ARG A 261 -7.44 6.11 -22.42
C ARG A 261 -7.16 7.56 -22.03
N SER A 262 -8.14 8.22 -21.40
CA SER A 262 -7.99 9.59 -20.89
C SER A 262 -6.87 9.70 -19.86
N THR A 263 -6.70 8.70 -18.99
CA THR A 263 -5.61 8.66 -18.01
C THR A 263 -4.26 8.54 -18.67
N MET A 264 -4.14 7.70 -19.70
CA MET A 264 -2.89 7.59 -20.46
C MET A 264 -2.56 8.89 -21.19
N ILE A 265 -3.56 9.58 -21.76
CA ILE A 265 -3.41 10.93 -22.33
C ILE A 265 -2.88 11.92 -21.28
N ASP A 266 -3.46 11.93 -20.07
CA ASP A 266 -2.98 12.78 -18.97
C ASP A 266 -1.53 12.45 -18.59
N ILE A 267 -1.17 11.16 -18.53
CA ILE A 267 0.19 10.68 -18.22
C ILE A 267 1.19 11.11 -19.30
N LEU A 268 0.86 11.01 -20.59
CA LEU A 268 1.71 11.52 -21.67
C LEU A 268 1.99 13.01 -21.48
N GLY A 269 0.96 13.80 -21.18
CA GLY A 269 1.11 15.21 -20.85
C GLY A 269 2.03 15.45 -19.65
N PHE A 270 1.87 14.68 -18.56
CA PHE A 270 2.77 14.74 -17.40
C PHE A 270 4.22 14.37 -17.76
N MET A 271 4.45 13.38 -18.62
CA MET A 271 5.79 12.98 -19.05
C MET A 271 6.44 14.06 -19.91
N ILE A 272 5.70 14.70 -20.81
CA ILE A 272 6.19 15.83 -21.59
C ILE A 272 6.62 16.96 -20.65
N GLU A 273 5.77 17.36 -19.70
CA GLU A 273 6.09 18.41 -18.73
C GLU A 273 7.33 18.05 -17.90
N GLU A 274 7.40 16.81 -17.40
CA GLU A 274 8.50 16.37 -16.55
C GLU A 274 9.83 16.32 -17.31
N LEU A 275 9.84 15.75 -18.53
CA LEU A 275 11.04 15.73 -19.37
C LEU A 275 11.44 17.14 -19.80
N SER A 276 10.47 18.05 -19.95
CA SER A 276 10.72 19.43 -20.36
C SER A 276 11.51 20.23 -19.31
N LYS A 277 11.46 19.85 -18.04
CA LYS A 277 12.16 20.54 -16.94
C LYS A 277 13.68 20.43 -17.02
N SER A 278 14.23 19.46 -17.75
CA SER A 278 15.68 19.19 -17.82
C SER A 278 16.21 19.12 -19.25
N ILE A 279 15.61 19.85 -20.20
CA ILE A 279 15.85 19.72 -21.65
C ILE A 279 17.30 19.97 -22.09
N GLU A 280 18.17 20.55 -21.25
CA GLU A 280 19.55 20.94 -21.63
C GLU A 280 20.29 19.82 -22.41
N ASP A 281 20.31 19.98 -23.74
CA ASP A 281 21.04 19.23 -24.77
C ASP A 281 20.98 17.69 -24.75
N ASN A 282 19.82 17.10 -24.42
CA ASN A 282 19.63 15.65 -24.56
C ASN A 282 18.73 15.29 -25.76
N ALA A 283 19.35 14.98 -26.90
CA ALA A 283 18.66 14.60 -28.13
C ALA A 283 17.67 13.42 -27.93
N ASN A 284 18.02 12.44 -27.08
CA ASN A 284 17.14 11.30 -26.81
C ASN A 284 15.89 11.71 -26.02
N GLN A 285 15.99 12.68 -25.11
CA GLN A 285 14.82 13.20 -24.38
C GLN A 285 13.91 13.98 -25.31
N MET A 286 14.48 14.77 -26.23
CA MET A 286 13.70 15.49 -27.24
C MET A 286 12.96 14.52 -28.17
N GLU A 287 13.61 13.43 -28.59
CA GLU A 287 12.97 12.37 -29.37
C GLU A 287 11.80 11.72 -28.61
N GLN A 288 11.97 11.44 -27.31
CA GLN A 288 10.90 10.91 -26.46
C GLN A 288 9.72 11.90 -26.32
N ILE A 289 10.01 13.18 -26.12
CA ILE A 289 8.98 14.23 -26.04
C ILE A 289 8.19 14.31 -27.35
N ASN A 290 8.88 14.35 -28.49
CA ASN A 290 8.23 14.38 -29.81
C ASN A 290 7.35 13.14 -30.02
N GLY A 291 7.85 11.94 -29.66
CA GLY A 291 7.04 10.72 -29.74
C GLY A 291 5.78 10.77 -28.87
N PHE A 292 5.83 11.40 -27.69
CA PHE A 292 4.62 11.62 -26.88
C PHE A 292 3.66 12.63 -27.51
N PHE A 293 4.17 13.69 -28.15
CA PHE A 293 3.33 14.62 -28.91
C PHE A 293 2.66 13.94 -30.11
N ASP A 294 3.38 13.13 -30.87
CA ASP A 294 2.81 12.38 -32.01
C ASP A 294 1.61 11.53 -31.58
N ILE A 295 1.73 10.85 -30.43
CA ILE A 295 0.64 10.06 -29.86
C ILE A 295 -0.54 10.94 -29.44
N LEU A 296 -0.29 12.08 -28.79
CA LEU A 296 -1.35 13.02 -28.42
C LEU A 296 -2.09 13.55 -29.66
N GLU A 297 -1.36 13.86 -30.73
CA GLU A 297 -1.93 14.30 -32.01
C GLU A 297 -2.82 13.22 -32.64
N GLU A 298 -2.41 11.94 -32.60
CA GLU A 298 -3.26 10.83 -33.05
C GLU A 298 -4.58 10.77 -32.26
N HIS A 299 -4.52 10.94 -30.94
CA HIS A 299 -5.72 10.92 -30.07
C HIS A 299 -6.59 12.18 -30.16
N MET A 300 -6.22 13.21 -30.94
CA MET A 300 -7.15 14.28 -31.34
C MET A 300 -8.31 13.75 -32.19
N LEU A 301 -8.12 12.60 -32.85
CA LEU A 301 -9.12 11.90 -33.64
C LEU A 301 -9.74 10.69 -32.92
N ASP A 302 -9.56 10.59 -31.60
CA ASP A 302 -10.13 9.49 -30.82
C ASP A 302 -11.66 9.39 -31.02
N THR A 303 -12.15 8.16 -31.15
CA THR A 303 -13.57 7.86 -31.38
C THR A 303 -14.49 8.40 -30.28
N ILE A 304 -13.98 8.54 -29.05
CA ILE A 304 -14.71 9.07 -27.90
C ILE A 304 -14.40 10.56 -27.72
N SER A 305 -15.45 11.38 -27.65
CA SER A 305 -15.34 12.84 -27.47
C SER A 305 -14.63 13.24 -26.18
N TYR A 306 -14.81 12.49 -25.09
CA TYR A 306 -14.12 12.75 -23.82
C TYR A 306 -12.59 12.63 -23.92
N CYS A 307 -12.08 11.66 -24.69
CA CYS A 307 -10.64 11.49 -24.93
C CYS A 307 -10.09 12.68 -25.73
N ARG A 308 -10.78 13.10 -26.80
CA ARG A 308 -10.41 14.29 -27.58
C ARG A 308 -10.40 15.56 -26.73
N GLN A 309 -11.43 15.74 -25.90
CA GLN A 309 -11.47 16.85 -24.94
C GLN A 309 -10.27 16.79 -23.98
N ARG A 310 -9.88 15.60 -23.54
CA ARG A 310 -8.74 15.41 -22.63
C ARG A 310 -7.41 15.80 -23.27
N VAL A 311 -7.19 15.43 -24.54
CA VAL A 311 -6.00 15.86 -25.29
C VAL A 311 -5.90 17.39 -25.34
N LEU A 312 -7.01 18.07 -25.67
CA LEU A 312 -7.07 19.53 -25.68
C LEU A 312 -6.74 20.14 -24.29
N GLN A 313 -7.23 19.54 -23.21
CA GLN A 313 -6.90 19.97 -21.84
C GLN A 313 -5.42 19.80 -21.52
N VAL A 314 -4.80 18.70 -21.99
CA VAL A 314 -3.36 18.48 -21.85
C VAL A 314 -2.58 19.55 -22.61
N TYR A 315 -2.92 19.85 -23.86
CA TYR A 315 -2.26 20.92 -24.62
C TYR A 315 -2.41 22.28 -23.96
N LEU A 316 -3.61 22.63 -23.49
CA LEU A 316 -3.83 23.89 -22.76
C LEU A 316 -2.90 23.99 -21.55
N ARG A 317 -2.76 22.92 -20.76
CA ARG A 317 -1.84 22.88 -19.62
C ARG A 317 -0.36 22.98 -20.04
N LEU A 318 0.04 22.38 -21.16
CA LEU A 318 1.43 22.41 -21.65
C LEU A 318 1.84 23.78 -22.23
N PHE A 319 0.86 24.60 -22.64
CA PHE A 319 1.10 25.95 -23.17
C PHE A 319 1.04 27.06 -22.10
N GLU A 320 0.66 26.74 -20.86
CA GLU A 320 0.72 27.64 -19.70
C GLU A 320 2.13 27.77 -19.14
#